data_AF-A0A7Y2MIH1-F1
#
_entry.id   AF-A0A7Y2MIH1-F1
#
_cell.length_a   1.000
_cell.length_b   1.000
_cell.length_c   1.000
_cell.angle_alpha   90.00
_cell.angle_beta   90.00
_cell.angle_gamma   90.00
#
_symmetry.space_group_name_H-M   'P 1'
#
loop_
_entity.id
_entity.type
_entity.pdbx_description
1 polymer ?
#
loop_
_entity_poly.entity_id
_entity_poly.type
_entity_poly.pdbx_seq_one_letter_code
_entity_poly.pdbx_strand_id
1 'polypeptide(L)'
;MGIRLTILIAALVLSGCTSGSEGIEPIRGSITYGGQPPVRLSKSPPGSVLPHQFIDPTGRWVEETYIIQPDRSLKLVRRRDVVDSAD
;
A
#
# COMPACT_ATOMS: atom_id res chain seq x y z
N MET A 1 6.16 44.51 32.57
CA MET A 1 6.47 43.54 33.65
C MET A 1 5.48 42.40 33.56
N GLY A 2 5.91 41.15 33.40
CA GLY A 2 4.98 40.00 33.47
C GLY A 2 5.25 38.92 32.41
N ILE A 3 6.44 38.36 32.47
CA ILE A 3 6.96 37.28 31.62
C ILE A 3 6.20 35.96 31.90
N ARG A 4 5.83 35.24 30.82
CA ARG A 4 5.67 33.77 30.72
C ARG A 4 4.49 33.12 31.45
N LEU A 5 3.35 33.01 30.77
CA LEU A 5 2.51 31.81 30.88
C LEU A 5 2.82 30.90 29.69
N THR A 6 3.93 30.20 29.83
CA THR A 6 4.37 29.15 28.92
C THR A 6 3.82 27.83 29.49
N ILE A 7 3.39 26.93 28.60
CA ILE A 7 3.24 25.48 28.78
C ILE A 7 1.83 24.97 29.16
N LEU A 8 1.43 23.90 28.44
CA LEU A 8 0.19 23.11 28.47
C LEU A 8 -0.97 23.78 27.73
N ILE A 9 -1.20 23.52 26.45
CA ILE A 9 -1.73 22.25 25.93
C ILE A 9 -1.08 21.95 24.58
N ALA A 10 0.08 21.29 24.62
CA ALA A 10 0.62 20.52 23.51
C ALA A 10 0.34 19.05 23.84
N ALA A 11 -0.93 18.64 23.75
CA ALA A 11 -1.34 17.26 23.98
C ALA A 11 -2.13 16.78 22.79
N LEU A 12 -1.48 15.91 22.02
CA LEU A 12 -2.03 14.82 21.20
C LEU A 12 -3.19 15.25 20.29
N VAL A 13 -3.02 15.24 18.97
CA VAL A 13 -3.19 13.98 18.24
C VAL A 13 -2.17 13.84 17.10
N LEU A 14 -1.10 13.08 17.35
CA LEU A 14 -0.39 12.35 16.29
C LEU A 14 -1.26 11.13 15.92
N SER A 15 -2.22 11.29 15.01
CA SER A 15 -2.92 10.14 14.42
C SER A 15 -2.92 10.28 12.91
N GLY A 16 -1.88 9.72 12.32
CA GLY A 16 -1.70 9.67 10.89
C GLY A 16 -0.29 9.26 10.51
N CYS A 17 0.31 8.29 11.23
CA CYS A 17 1.36 7.49 10.61
C CYS A 17 0.68 6.74 9.47
N THR A 18 0.56 7.38 8.31
CA THR A 18 0.36 6.64 7.08
C THR A 18 1.61 5.78 6.99
N SER A 19 1.46 4.49 7.27
CA SER A 19 2.50 3.50 7.04
C SER A 19 2.70 3.44 5.53
N GLY A 20 3.38 4.46 4.99
CA GLY A 20 3.89 4.49 3.63
C GLY A 20 4.75 3.26 3.51
N SER A 21 4.23 2.27 2.80
CA SER A 21 4.92 1.01 2.59
C SER A 21 6.21 1.35 1.86
N GLU A 22 7.37 1.21 2.50
CA GLU A 22 8.66 1.39 1.85
C GLU A 22 8.76 0.37 0.69
N GLY A 23 8.43 0.82 -0.52
CA GLY A 23 8.12 -0.04 -1.65
C GLY A 23 7.49 0.70 -2.81
N ILE A 24 7.11 -0.05 -3.85
CA ILE A 24 6.47 0.51 -5.06
C ILE A 24 5.14 1.15 -4.67
N GLU A 25 4.97 2.44 -4.99
CA GLU A 25 3.74 3.18 -4.70
C GLU A 25 2.53 2.55 -5.42
N PRO A 26 1.45 2.20 -4.69
CA PRO A 26 0.20 1.70 -5.30
C PRO A 26 -0.45 2.72 -6.23
N ILE A 27 -0.99 2.28 -7.36
CA ILE A 27 -1.76 3.13 -8.29
C ILE A 27 -3.25 2.77 -8.25
N ARG A 28 -4.10 3.63 -8.80
CA ARG A 28 -5.53 3.32 -8.91
C ARG A 28 -5.71 1.98 -9.63
N GLY A 29 -6.31 1.02 -8.94
CA GLY A 29 -6.50 -0.37 -9.41
C GLY A 29 -5.60 -1.40 -8.73
N SER A 30 -4.51 -0.97 -8.07
CA SER A 30 -3.72 -1.80 -7.16
C SER A 30 -4.56 -2.26 -5.97
N ILE A 31 -4.25 -3.44 -5.42
CA ILE A 31 -4.96 -3.99 -4.24
C ILE A 31 -4.75 -3.11 -3.00
N THR A 32 -3.56 -2.53 -2.86
CA THR A 32 -3.18 -1.69 -1.72
C THR A 32 -3.43 -0.20 -1.96
N TYR A 33 -4.13 0.16 -3.03
CA TYR A 33 -4.47 1.56 -3.33
C TYR A 33 -5.45 2.12 -2.29
N GLY A 34 -5.08 3.25 -1.67
CA GLY A 34 -5.87 3.85 -0.59
C GLY A 34 -5.74 3.13 0.76
N GLY A 35 -4.81 2.18 0.88
CA GLY A 35 -4.53 1.41 2.09
C GLY A 35 -4.65 -0.10 1.89
N GLN A 36 -4.26 -0.86 2.91
CA GLN A 36 -4.34 -2.32 2.88
C GLN A 36 -5.80 -2.77 3.07
N PRO A 37 -6.38 -3.61 2.19
CA PRO A 37 -7.73 -4.12 2.38
C PRO A 37 -7.85 -4.95 3.66
N PRO A 38 -8.99 -4.87 4.37
CA PRO A 38 -9.22 -5.62 5.61
C PRO A 38 -9.40 -7.12 5.38
N VAL A 39 -9.68 -7.52 4.14
CA VAL A 39 -9.80 -8.93 3.75
C VAL A 39 -8.40 -9.55 3.73
N ARG A 40 -8.04 -10.15 4.86
CA ARG A 40 -6.82 -10.94 4.97
C ARG A 40 -6.94 -12.15 4.06
N LEU A 41 -5.92 -12.42 3.26
CA LEU A 41 -5.76 -13.69 2.54
C LEU A 41 -5.45 -14.77 3.58
N SER A 42 -6.46 -15.16 4.37
CA SER A 42 -6.30 -16.01 5.55
C SER A 42 -5.83 -17.41 5.18
N LYS A 43 -6.13 -17.85 3.95
CA LYS A 43 -5.81 -19.19 3.44
C LYS A 43 -4.37 -19.33 2.94
N SER A 44 -3.74 -18.26 2.47
CA SER A 44 -2.40 -18.33 1.86
C SER A 44 -1.29 -18.01 2.87
N PRO A 45 -0.28 -18.88 3.06
CA PRO A 45 0.81 -18.66 4.01
C PRO A 45 1.61 -17.36 3.74
N PRO A 46 2.24 -16.75 4.76
CA PRO A 46 3.26 -15.71 4.54
C PRO A 46 4.34 -16.18 3.56
N GLY A 47 4.82 -15.26 2.72
CA GLY A 47 5.74 -15.53 1.62
C GLY A 47 5.06 -15.97 0.32
N SER A 48 3.75 -16.26 0.33
CA SER A 48 3.03 -16.61 -0.89
C SER A 48 2.98 -15.44 -1.87
N VAL A 49 3.05 -15.77 -3.16
CA VAL A 49 2.90 -14.83 -4.26
C VAL A 49 1.43 -14.69 -4.63
N LEU A 50 0.99 -13.44 -4.81
CA LEU A 50 -0.33 -13.09 -5.30
C LEU A 50 -0.19 -12.20 -6.54
N PRO A 51 -0.46 -12.72 -7.75
CA PRO A 51 -0.56 -11.90 -8.94
C PRO A 51 -1.90 -11.15 -8.96
N HIS A 52 -1.89 -9.95 -9.51
CA HIS A 52 -3.08 -9.11 -9.72
C HIS A 52 -2.96 -8.39 -11.04
N GLN A 53 -3.98 -8.46 -11.87
CA GLN A 53 -4.02 -7.77 -13.16
C GLN A 53 -5.23 -6.85 -13.21
N PHE A 54 -5.03 -5.64 -13.73
CA PHE A 54 -6.09 -4.65 -13.89
C PHE A 54 -5.78 -3.68 -15.03
N ILE A 55 -6.82 -2.97 -15.49
CA ILE A 55 -6.67 -1.86 -16.42
C ILE A 55 -6.51 -0.59 -15.59
N ASP A 56 -5.41 0.12 -15.80
CA ASP A 56 -5.15 1.39 -15.13
C ASP A 56 -6.04 2.52 -15.71
N PRO A 57 -6.07 3.71 -15.09
CA PRO A 57 -6.92 4.80 -15.56
C PRO A 57 -6.52 5.36 -16.92
N THR A 58 -5.33 5.02 -17.41
CA THR A 58 -4.85 5.40 -18.74
C THR A 58 -5.24 4.37 -19.81
N GLY A 59 -5.90 3.28 -19.43
CA GLY A 59 -6.31 2.20 -20.31
C GLY A 59 -5.25 1.13 -20.54
N ARG A 60 -4.14 1.16 -19.80
CA ARG A 60 -3.06 0.17 -19.92
C ARG A 60 -3.33 -1.05 -19.05
N TRP A 61 -3.04 -2.23 -19.58
CA TRP A 61 -3.02 -3.45 -18.77
C TRP A 61 -1.78 -3.45 -17.89
N VAL A 62 -2.00 -3.62 -16.58
CA VAL A 62 -0.95 -3.67 -15.58
C VAL A 62 -1.02 -5.00 -14.85
N GLU A 63 0.14 -5.64 -14.67
CA GLU A 63 0.30 -6.79 -13.82
C GLU A 63 1.17 -6.43 -12.62
N GLU A 64 0.64 -6.70 -11.43
CA GLU A 64 1.30 -6.54 -10.17
C GLU A 64 1.54 -7.90 -9.50
N THR A 65 2.67 -8.01 -8.82
CA THR A 65 3.01 -9.18 -8.01
C THR A 65 3.17 -8.74 -6.57
N TYR A 66 2.41 -9.37 -5.70
CA TYR A 66 2.42 -9.13 -4.27
C TYR A 66 2.99 -10.32 -3.50
N ILE A 67 3.66 -10.05 -2.38
CA ILE A 67 4.06 -11.08 -1.41
C ILE A 67 3.28 -10.86 -0.13
N ILE A 68 2.62 -11.92 0.35
CA ILE A 68 1.92 -11.92 1.65
C ILE A 68 2.96 -11.82 2.76
N GLN A 69 2.89 -10.76 3.55
CA GLN A 69 3.78 -10.53 4.68
C GLN A 69 3.35 -11.37 5.91
N PRO A 70 4.21 -11.53 6.94
CA PRO A 70 3.86 -12.25 8.17
C PRO A 70 2.62 -11.72 8.90
N ASP A 71 2.39 -10.41 8.84
CA ASP A 71 1.20 -9.73 9.37
C ASP A 71 -0.05 -9.86 8.46
N ARG A 72 0.08 -10.62 7.36
CA ARG A 72 -0.91 -10.80 6.29
C ARG A 72 -1.24 -9.54 5.49
N SER A 73 -0.42 -8.49 5.61
CA SER A 73 -0.44 -7.39 4.65
C SER A 73 0.12 -7.85 3.30
N LEU A 74 -0.12 -7.05 2.26
CA LEU A 74 0.41 -7.31 0.92
C LEU A 74 1.53 -6.32 0.64
N LYS A 75 2.72 -6.85 0.37
CA LYS A 75 3.83 -6.04 -0.13
C LYS A 75 3.85 -6.12 -1.65
N LEU A 76 3.66 -4.99 -2.32
CA LEU A 76 3.89 -4.89 -3.76
C LEU A 76 5.39 -5.01 -4.04
N VAL A 77 5.79 -6.05 -4.76
CA VAL A 77 7.21 -6.31 -5.07
C VAL A 77 7.56 -6.10 -6.54
N ARG A 78 6.56 -6.13 -7.42
CA ARG A 78 6.76 -5.92 -8.86
C ARG A 78 5.51 -5.34 -9.50
N ARG A 79 5.70 -4.42 -10.45
CA ARG A 79 4.68 -3.94 -11.38
C ARG A 79 5.27 -3.98 -12.79
N ARG A 80 4.48 -4.39 -13.78
CA ARG A 80 4.81 -4.26 -15.21
C ARG A 80 3.57 -3.94 -16.03
N ASP A 81 3.75 -3.21 -17.12
CA ASP A 81 2.72 -3.09 -18.16
C ASP A 81 2.67 -4.40 -18.96
N VAL A 82 1.48 -4.95 -19.15
CA VAL A 82 1.24 -6.07 -20.05
C VAL A 82 1.11 -5.48 -21.45
N VAL A 83 2.26 -5.18 -22.04
CA VAL A 83 2.34 -5.07 -23.50
C VAL A 83 2.21 -6.50 -24.00
N ASP A 84 1.15 -6.78 -24.76
CA ASP A 84 1.05 -8.02 -25.52
C ASP A 84 2.28 -8.04 -26.44
N SER A 85 3.30 -8.79 -26.06
CA SER A 85 4.41 -9.10 -26.95
C SER A 85 3.80 -9.98 -28.04
N ALA A 86 3.30 -9.34 -29.09
CA ALA A 86 2.93 -10.01 -30.32
C ALA A 86 4.20 -10.72 -30.84
N ASP A 87 4.29 -12.01 -30.57
CA ASP A 87 5.19 -12.97 -31.21
C ASP A 87 4.56 -13.46 -32.51
#